data_AF-A0A3B9YAV4-F1
#
_entry.id   AF-A0A3B9YAV4-F1
#
_cell.length_a   1.000
_cell.length_b   1.000
_cell.length_c   1.000
_cell.angle_alpha   90.00
_cell.angle_beta   90.00
_cell.angle_gamma   90.00
#
_symmetry.space_group_name_H-M   'P 1'
#
loop_
_entity.id
_entity.type
_entity.pdbx_description
1 polymer ?
#
loop_
_entity_poly.entity_id
_entity_poly.type
_entity_poly.pdbx_seq_one_letter_code
_entity_poly.pdbx_strand_id
1 'polypeptide(L)' 'VEKGNTVLIIEHQLDVIKSADWIIDLGPEGGDKGGYIVAEGTPKEVAKVAKSYTGQYLKKVMG' A
#
# COMPACT_ATOMS: atom_id res chain seq x y z
N VAL A 1 -13.34 -21.05 -1.51
CA VAL A 1 -11.90 -20.85 -1.83
C VAL A 1 -11.24 -20.33 -0.56
N GLU A 2 -11.02 -21.19 0.43
CA GLU A 2 -10.44 -20.79 1.72
C GLU A 2 -9.56 -21.93 2.21
N LYS A 3 -8.31 -21.95 1.76
CA LYS A 3 -7.30 -22.90 2.25
C LYS A 3 -6.44 -22.31 3.38
N GLY A 4 -6.77 -21.10 3.86
CA GLY A 4 -5.94 -20.37 4.82
C GLY A 4 -4.59 -19.90 4.27
N ASN A 5 -4.43 -19.91 2.95
CA ASN A 5 -3.18 -19.47 2.30
C ASN A 5 -3.05 -17.95 2.38
N THR A 6 -1.82 -17.47 2.52
CA THR A 6 -1.48 -16.05 2.39
C THR A 6 -0.93 -15.76 1.00
N VAL A 7 -1.31 -14.62 0.43
CA VAL A 7 -0.79 -14.13 -0.85
C VAL A 7 -0.10 -12.79 -0.61
N LEU A 8 1.14 -12.67 -1.06
CA LEU A 8 1.92 -11.43 -1.05
C LEU A 8 2.24 -11.05 -2.49
N ILE A 9 1.94 -9.81 -2.87
CA ILE A 9 2.18 -9.28 -4.21
C ILE A 9 2.87 -7.91 -4.13
N ILE A 10 3.61 -7.57 -5.19
CA ILE A 10 4.14 -6.23 -5.41
C ILE A 10 3.28 -5.62 -6.50
N GLU A 11 2.60 -4.51 -6.20
CA GLU A 11 1.64 -3.90 -7.12
C GLU A 11 1.71 -2.39 -7.14
N HIS A 12 1.25 -1.84 -8.26
CA HIS A 12 1.10 -0.41 -8.49
C HIS A 12 -0.33 -0.06 -8.96
N GLN A 13 -1.13 -1.06 -9.35
CA GLN A 13 -2.51 -0.82 -9.76
C GLN A 13 -3.42 -0.62 -8.53
N LEU A 14 -3.93 0.60 -8.37
CA LEU A 14 -4.71 1.02 -7.19
C LEU A 14 -5.98 0.20 -6.96
N ASP A 15 -6.59 -0.34 -8.02
CA ASP A 15 -7.78 -1.19 -7.90
C ASP A 15 -7.50 -2.55 -7.23
N VAL A 16 -6.28 -3.06 -7.39
CA VAL A 16 -5.82 -4.26 -6.69
C VAL A 16 -5.46 -3.89 -5.25
N ILE A 17 -4.68 -2.82 -5.07
CA ILE A 17 -4.20 -2.36 -3.77
C ILE A 17 -5.35 -2.01 -2.81
N LYS A 18 -6.42 -1.35 -3.29
CA LYS A 18 -7.58 -0.99 -2.45
C LYS A 18 -8.34 -2.21 -1.92
N SER A 19 -8.17 -3.37 -2.56
CA SER A 19 -8.85 -4.62 -2.22
C SER A 19 -8.01 -5.51 -1.30
N ALA A 20 -6.78 -5.12 -0.98
CA ALA A 20 -5.90 -5.86 -0.09
C ALA A 20 -6.32 -5.73 1.38
N ASP A 21 -6.11 -6.79 2.16
CA ASP A 21 -6.33 -6.74 3.61
C ASP A 21 -5.25 -5.92 4.33
N TRP A 22 -4.03 -5.92 3.80
CA TRP A 22 -2.87 -5.23 4.36
C TRP A 22 -1.95 -4.70 3.26
N ILE A 23 -1.36 -3.53 3.50
CA ILE A 23 -0.40 -2.88 2.61
C ILE A 23 0.89 -2.63 3.40
N ILE A 24 2.02 -2.84 2.74
CA ILE A 24 3.34 -2.35 3.18
C ILE A 24 3.85 -1.44 2.06
N ASP A 25 3.95 -0.15 2.35
CA ASP A 25 4.40 0.87 1.40
C ASP A 25 5.88 1.20 1.62
N LEU A 26 6.66 1.08 0.55
CA LEU A 26 8.11 1.29 0.57
C LEU A 26 8.47 2.59 -0.15
N GLY A 27 9.48 3.28 0.36
CA GLY A 27 9.94 4.55 -0.22
C GLY A 27 10.82 5.33 0.75
N PRO A 28 10.69 6.67 0.82
CA PRO A 28 9.77 7.51 0.05
C PRO A 28 10.12 7.60 -1.44
N GLU A 29 11.38 7.39 -1.80
CA GLU A 29 11.88 7.43 -3.17
C GLU A 29 12.37 6.05 -3.63
N GLY A 30 12.83 5.96 -4.88
CA GLY A 30 13.57 4.79 -5.38
C GLY A 30 15.08 4.88 -5.13
N GLY A 31 15.77 3.74 -5.20
CA GLY A 31 17.23 3.64 -5.06
C GLY A 31 17.73 4.00 -3.66
N ASP A 32 18.85 4.72 -3.56
CA ASP A 32 19.54 5.05 -2.30
C ASP A 32 18.70 5.91 -1.34
N LYS A 33 17.64 6.56 -1.86
CA LYS A 33 16.71 7.39 -1.08
C LYS A 33 15.45 6.61 -0.67
N GLY A 34 15.39 5.32 -1.00
CA GLY A 34 14.30 4.41 -0.70
C GLY A 34 14.66 3.34 0.33
N GLY A 35 13.88 2.26 0.34
CA GLY A 35 14.15 1.10 1.19
C GLY A 35 13.59 1.19 2.61
N TYR A 36 12.81 2.23 2.92
CA TYR A 36 12.16 2.39 4.22
C TYR A 36 10.69 2.03 4.16
N ILE A 37 10.14 1.52 5.26
CA ILE A 37 8.70 1.38 5.45
C ILE A 37 8.13 2.76 5.72
N VAL A 38 7.37 3.27 4.75
CA VAL A 38 6.73 4.58 4.81
C VAL A 38 5.35 4.44 5.45
N ALA A 39 4.60 3.41 5.12
CA ALA A 39 3.32 3.12 5.76
C ALA A 39 3.10 1.61 5.81
N GLU A 40 2.39 1.16 6.83
CA GLU A 40 1.83 -0.19 6.86
C GLU A 40 0.47 -0.15 7.52
N GLY A 41 -0.41 -1.06 7.13
CA GLY A 41 -1.77 -1.12 7.66
C GLY A 41 -2.79 -1.53 6.62
N THR A 42 -4.06 -1.43 7.01
CA THR A 42 -5.18 -1.54 6.08
C THR A 42 -5.13 -0.43 5.02
N PRO A 43 -5.78 -0.59 3.85
CA PRO A 43 -5.89 0.47 2.85
C PRO A 43 -6.36 1.82 3.40
N LYS A 44 -7.31 1.80 4.35
CA LYS A 44 -7.85 3.00 5.00
C LYS A 44 -6.84 3.72 5.90
N GLU A 45 -5.94 2.98 6.53
CA GLU A 45 -4.89 3.54 7.39
C GLU A 45 -3.77 4.13 6.54
N VAL A 46 -3.30 3.40 5.52
CA VAL A 46 -2.28 3.87 4.58
C VAL A 46 -2.74 5.13 3.84
N ALA A 47 -4.01 5.21 3.43
CA ALA A 47 -4.59 6.40 2.78
C ALA A 47 -4.55 7.69 3.64
N LYS A 48 -4.34 7.57 4.96
CA LYS A 48 -4.20 8.71 5.88
C LYS A 48 -2.75 9.16 6.07
N VAL A 49 -1.78 8.37 5.60
CA VAL A 49 -0.35 8.66 5.79
C VAL A 49 0.14 9.64 4.73
N ALA A 50 0.32 10.90 5.11
CA ALA A 50 0.71 11.97 4.17
C ALA A 50 2.06 11.72 3.46
N LYS A 51 3.00 11.05 4.13
CA LYS A 51 4.32 10.73 3.57
C LYS A 51 4.32 9.57 2.56
N SER A 52 3.22 8.83 2.44
CA SER A 52 3.06 7.70 1.52
C SER A 52 2.52 8.19 0.17
N TYR A 53 3.30 8.07 -0.90
CA TYR A 53 2.80 8.37 -2.25
C TYR A 53 1.63 7.45 -2.60
N THR A 54 1.75 6.15 -2.30
CA THR A 54 0.67 5.17 -2.46
C THR A 54 -0.59 5.62 -1.72
N GLY A 55 -0.48 6.04 -0.46
CA GLY A 55 -1.59 6.54 0.35
C GLY A 55 -2.26 7.78 -0.24
N GLN A 56 -1.49 8.74 -0.77
CA GLN A 56 -2.02 9.94 -1.43
C GLN A 56 -2.90 9.62 -2.65
N TYR A 57 -2.53 8.62 -3.45
CA TYR A 57 -3.33 8.19 -4.60
C TYR A 57 -4.47 7.26 -4.20
N LEU A 58 -4.22 6.38 -3.23
CA LEU A 58 -5.22 5.45 -2.70
C LEU A 58 -6.42 6.22 -2.12
N LYS A 59 -6.17 7.33 -1.42
CA LYS A 59 -7.23 8.23 -0.93
C LYS A 59 -8.17 8.74 -2.04
N LYS A 60 -7.65 8.97 -3.25
CA LYS A 60 -8.46 9.50 -4.38
C LYS A 60 -9.40 8.45 -4.97
N VAL A 61 -9.06 7.17 -4.88
CA VAL A 61 -9.85 6.07 -5.47
C VAL A 61 -10.78 5.39 -4.47
N MET A 62 -10.62 5.68 -3.17
CA MET A 62 -11.43 5.07 -2.10
C MET A 62 -12.75 5.79 -1.81
N GLY A 63 -12.91 7.06 -2.21
CA GLY A 63 -14.11 7.87 -1.93
C GLY A 63 -14.10 8.45 -0.53
#